data_AF-A0A9E2NY69-F1
#
_entry.id   AF-A0A9E2NY69-F1
#
_cell.length_a   1.000
_cell.length_b   1.000
_cell.length_c   1.000
_cell.angle_alpha   90.00
_cell.angle_beta   90.00
_cell.angle_gamma   90.00
#
_symmetry.space_group_name_H-M   'P 1'
#
loop_
_entity.id
_entity.type
_entity.pdbx_description
1 polymer ?
#
loop_
_entity_poly.entity_id
_entity_poly.type
_entity_poly.pdbx_seq_one_letter_code
_entity_poly.pdbx_strand_id
1 'polypeptide(L)'
;MNNERRIQVVAGWLKTEPVIGVLFASTQRGNQTYSFEYSDYWLKNFGHLTLDPDLYPFRGRQFLPAGKKMFGMFSDCSPDRWGRKLMNRRESIVSQQEGRSQRTLYEIDYLLGVFDDTRSGALRFKDEKTGKYYSSETYLETPPLAKLRQLQQYSFDFE
;
A
#
# COMPACT_ATOMS: atom_id res chain seq x y z
N MET A 1 -22.44 9.48 0.30
CA MET A 1 -21.86 8.70 1.41
C MET A 1 -20.35 8.77 1.29
N ASN A 2 -19.66 9.17 2.36
CA ASN A 2 -18.21 9.40 2.33
C ASN A 2 -17.50 8.03 2.29
N ASN A 3 -17.00 7.61 1.12
CA ASN A 3 -16.32 6.33 0.92
C ASN A 3 -14.86 6.41 1.41
N GLU A 4 -14.70 6.67 2.71
CA GLU A 4 -13.38 6.64 3.36
C GLU A 4 -12.97 5.19 3.61
N ARG A 5 -11.82 4.79 3.05
CA ARG A 5 -11.16 3.52 3.36
C ARG A 5 -10.31 3.70 4.60
N ARG A 6 -10.33 2.69 5.48
CA ARG A 6 -9.56 2.67 6.73
C ARG A 6 -8.59 1.50 6.68
N ILE A 7 -7.31 1.83 6.74
CA ILE A 7 -6.21 0.90 6.53
C ILE A 7 -5.37 0.90 7.80
N GLN A 8 -5.26 -0.25 8.46
CA GLN A 8 -4.30 -0.39 9.56
C GLN A 8 -2.90 -0.47 8.99
N VAL A 9 -2.00 0.36 9.53
CA VAL A 9 -0.57 0.34 9.24
C VAL A 9 0.12 -0.44 10.35
N VAL A 10 0.86 -1.46 9.97
CA VAL A 10 1.43 -2.46 10.88
C VAL A 10 2.94 -2.45 10.76
N ALA A 11 3.62 -2.56 11.90
CA ALA A 11 5.08 -2.67 11.95
C ALA A 11 5.53 -4.11 11.68
N GLY A 12 5.70 -4.46 10.40
CA GLY A 12 6.06 -5.82 9.97
C GLY A 12 7.46 -6.29 10.38
N TRP A 13 8.35 -5.37 10.77
CA TRP A 13 9.70 -5.71 11.25
C TRP A 13 9.74 -6.18 12.71
N LEU A 14 8.63 -6.08 13.44
CA LEU A 14 8.52 -6.54 14.82
C LEU A 14 7.74 -7.85 14.86
N LYS A 15 8.20 -8.80 15.69
CA LYS A 15 7.59 -10.13 15.82
C LYS A 15 6.10 -10.09 16.21
N THR A 16 5.69 -9.09 16.98
CA THR A 16 4.30 -8.91 17.42
C THR A 16 3.42 -8.18 16.41
N GLU A 17 4.01 -7.69 15.31
CA GLU A 17 3.33 -6.90 14.27
C GLU A 17 2.36 -5.85 14.86
N PRO A 18 2.85 -4.95 15.74
CA PRO A 18 1.96 -4.00 16.40
C PRO A 18 1.39 -3.01 15.38
N VAL A 19 0.13 -2.62 15.60
CA VAL A 19 -0.52 -1.59 14.80
C VAL A 19 0.09 -0.24 15.15
N ILE A 20 0.71 0.40 14.17
CA ILE A 20 1.26 1.75 14.27
C ILE A 20 0.10 2.75 14.37
N GLY A 21 -0.91 2.58 13.53
CA GLY A 21 -2.04 3.47 13.43
C GLY A 21 -2.95 3.13 12.26
N VAL A 22 -3.86 4.05 11.95
CA VAL A 22 -4.83 3.92 10.87
C VAL A 22 -4.61 5.03 9.84
N LEU A 23 -4.38 4.62 8.60
CA LEU A 23 -4.41 5.48 7.43
C LEU A 23 -5.85 5.56 6.91
N PHE A 24 -6.34 6.77 6.75
CA PHE A 24 -7.63 7.09 6.18
C PHE A 24 -7.45 7.65 4.78
N ALA A 25 -8.09 7.03 3.81
CA ALA A 25 -8.05 7.44 2.41
C ALA A 25 -9.46 7.72 1.90
N SER A 26 -9.72 8.96 1.51
CA SER A 26 -10.99 9.37 0.92
C SER A 26 -10.79 9.90 -0.49
N THR A 27 -11.68 9.51 -1.40
CA THR A 27 -11.71 10.02 -2.77
C THR A 27 -13.00 10.79 -3.00
N GLN A 28 -12.90 12.08 -3.31
CA GLN A 28 -14.05 12.90 -3.67
C GLN A 28 -13.78 13.63 -4.99
N ARG A 29 -14.60 13.34 -6.02
CA ARG A 29 -14.51 13.98 -7.35
C ARG A 29 -13.09 13.98 -7.96
N GLY A 30 -12.34 12.90 -7.75
CA GLY A 30 -10.96 12.76 -8.23
C GLY A 30 -9.88 13.31 -7.28
N ASN A 31 -10.26 14.10 -6.26
CA ASN A 31 -9.34 14.56 -5.24
C ASN A 31 -9.19 13.50 -4.13
N GLN A 32 -7.93 13.20 -3.80
CA GLN A 32 -7.56 12.27 -2.74
C GLN A 32 -7.22 13.05 -1.48
N THR A 33 -7.85 12.69 -0.36
CA THR A 33 -7.51 13.21 0.96
C THR A 33 -6.99 12.07 1.81
N TYR A 34 -5.81 12.27 2.39
CA TYR A 34 -5.17 11.34 3.30
C TYR A 34 -5.04 11.92 4.69
N SER A 35 -5.31 11.09 5.68
CA SER A 35 -5.03 11.42 7.07
C SER A 35 -4.59 10.18 7.82
N PHE A 36 -3.86 10.36 8.91
CA PHE A 36 -3.30 9.27 9.69
C PHE A 36 -3.55 9.51 11.17
N GLU A 37 -3.81 8.45 11.91
CA GLU A 37 -3.99 8.49 13.36
C GLU A 37 -3.19 7.37 14.00
N TYR A 38 -2.32 7.72 14.94
CA TYR A 38 -1.55 6.73 15.68
C TYR A 38 -2.43 5.90 16.62
N SER A 39 -2.06 4.64 16.80
CA SER A 39 -2.66 3.82 17.85
C SER A 39 -2.12 4.25 19.22
N ASP A 40 -2.95 4.12 20.26
CA ASP A 40 -2.55 4.38 21.64
C ASP A 40 -1.35 3.52 22.07
N TYR A 41 -1.33 2.27 21.62
CA TYR A 41 -0.23 1.36 21.87
C TYR A 41 1.07 1.89 21.25
N TRP A 42 1.03 2.35 20.00
CA TRP A 42 2.23 2.87 19.34
C TRP A 42 2.74 4.13 20.01
N LEU A 43 1.87 5.10 20.32
CA LEU A 43 2.28 6.32 21.01
C LEU A 43 2.93 6.03 22.37
N LYS A 44 2.36 5.09 23.13
CA LYS A 44 2.86 4.73 24.46
C LYS A 44 4.24 4.05 24.42
N ASN A 45 4.46 3.14 23.48
CA ASN A 45 5.67 2.31 23.47
C ASN A 45 6.76 2.84 22.51
N PHE A 46 6.35 3.55 21.45
CA PHE A 46 7.20 3.95 20.33
C PHE A 46 7.01 5.43 19.92
N GLY A 47 6.33 6.25 20.72
CA GLY A 47 6.08 7.67 20.40
C GLY A 47 7.34 8.54 20.27
N HIS A 48 8.50 8.04 20.68
CA HIS A 48 9.79 8.71 20.47
C HIS A 48 10.34 8.52 19.05
N LEU A 49 9.79 7.58 18.26
CA LEU A 49 10.20 7.34 16.88
C LEU A 49 9.47 8.28 15.92
N THR A 50 10.22 9.05 15.15
CA THR A 50 9.69 9.87 14.06
C THR A 50 9.62 9.01 12.79
N LEU A 51 8.41 8.67 12.34
CA LEU A 51 8.21 7.90 11.11
C LEU A 51 8.15 8.78 9.86
N ASP A 52 7.61 9.99 10.01
CA ASP A 52 7.39 10.93 8.93
C ASP A 52 7.61 12.35 9.47
N PRO A 53 8.28 13.26 8.73
CA PRO A 53 8.43 14.65 9.14
C PRO A 53 7.09 15.41 9.27
N ASP A 54 6.04 14.96 8.60
CA ASP A 54 4.70 15.55 8.69
C ASP A 54 3.83 14.92 9.80
N LEU A 55 4.36 13.96 10.56
CA LEU A 55 3.63 13.30 11.64
C LEU A 55 4.25 13.61 13.00
N TYR A 56 3.37 14.02 13.91
CA TYR A 56 3.72 14.31 15.28
C TYR A 56 3.20 13.20 16.21
N PRO A 57 3.90 12.88 17.31
CA PRO A 57 3.56 11.76 18.18
C PRO A 57 2.43 12.13 19.17
N PHE A 58 1.25 12.48 18.64
CA PHE A 58 0.07 12.77 19.45
C PHE A 58 -1.18 12.04 18.95
N ARG A 59 -2.20 12.00 19.81
CA ARG A 59 -3.49 11.34 19.57
C ARG A 59 -4.38 12.10 18.61
N GLY A 60 -5.09 11.37 17.76
CA GLY A 60 -6.09 11.94 16.86
C GLY A 60 -5.56 12.10 15.43
N ARG A 61 -6.49 12.46 14.56
CA ARG A 61 -6.30 12.44 13.12
C ARG A 61 -5.45 13.62 12.65
N GLN A 62 -4.35 13.30 11.99
CA GLN A 62 -3.41 14.23 11.38
C GLN A 62 -3.59 14.22 9.87
N PHE A 63 -3.66 15.40 9.27
CA PHE A 63 -3.91 15.57 7.84
C PHE A 63 -2.62 15.91 7.11
N LEU A 64 -2.51 15.40 5.89
CA LEU A 64 -1.37 15.68 5.05
C LEU A 64 -1.30 17.18 4.68
N PRO A 65 -0.12 17.82 4.69
CA PRO A 65 0.03 19.20 4.22
C PRO A 65 -0.42 19.39 2.77
N ALA A 66 -0.88 20.60 2.45
CA ALA A 66 -1.30 20.94 1.09
C ALA A 66 -0.17 20.72 0.07
N GLY A 67 -0.51 20.11 -1.07
CA GLY A 67 0.43 19.86 -2.17
C GLY A 67 1.18 18.52 -2.10
N LYS A 68 1.16 17.83 -0.95
CA LYS A 68 1.65 16.45 -0.87
C LYS A 68 0.55 15.47 -1.31
N LYS A 69 0.97 14.39 -1.97
CA LYS A 69 0.07 13.34 -2.49
C LYS A 69 -0.10 12.17 -1.54
N MET A 70 0.84 11.96 -0.62
CA MET A 70 0.85 10.87 0.36
C MET A 70 1.84 11.23 1.49
N PHE A 71 1.73 10.56 2.65
CA PHE A 71 2.77 10.60 3.69
C PHE A 71 4.06 9.96 3.16
N GLY A 72 5.20 10.58 3.45
CA GLY A 72 6.53 10.14 3.04
C GLY A 72 6.92 8.77 3.62
N MET A 73 6.44 8.40 4.81
CA MET A 73 6.72 7.09 5.42
C MET A 73 6.23 5.90 4.58
N PHE A 74 5.32 6.12 3.63
CA PHE A 74 4.83 5.08 2.72
C PHE A 74 5.60 5.01 1.41
N SER A 75 6.59 5.88 1.19
CA SER A 75 7.32 5.97 -0.08
C SER A 75 8.08 4.68 -0.40
N ASP A 76 8.78 4.11 0.58
CA ASP A 76 9.51 2.84 0.43
C ASP A 76 8.59 1.66 0.10
N CYS A 77 7.34 1.72 0.55
CA CYS A 77 6.31 0.71 0.32
C CYS A 77 5.51 0.93 -0.97
N SER A 78 5.67 2.08 -1.60
CA SER A 78 4.97 2.45 -2.83
C SER A 78 5.73 1.94 -4.05
N PRO A 79 5.02 1.51 -5.11
CA PRO A 79 5.69 1.06 -6.31
C PRO A 79 6.35 2.22 -7.05
N ASP A 80 7.49 1.92 -7.67
CA ASP A 80 8.17 2.82 -8.58
C ASP A 80 7.38 3.05 -9.89
N ARG A 81 7.98 3.79 -10.82
CA ARG A 81 7.33 4.09 -12.11
C ARG A 81 7.00 2.84 -12.92
N TRP A 82 7.84 1.80 -12.84
CA TRP A 82 7.62 0.55 -13.58
C TRP A 82 6.53 -0.29 -12.92
N GLY A 83 6.54 -0.43 -11.60
CA GLY A 83 5.49 -1.11 -10.82
C GLY A 83 4.12 -0.48 -11.07
N ARG A 84 4.02 0.86 -11.06
CA ARG A 84 2.78 1.56 -11.43
C ARG A 84 2.31 1.23 -12.84
N LYS A 85 3.23 1.12 -13.81
CA LYS A 85 2.91 0.73 -15.20
C LYS A 85 2.36 -0.70 -15.27
N LEU A 86 2.96 -1.63 -14.54
CA LEU A 86 2.47 -3.02 -14.45
C LEU A 86 1.07 -3.09 -13.83
N MET A 87 0.83 -2.34 -12.76
CA MET A 87 -0.47 -2.31 -12.10
C MET A 87 -1.57 -1.73 -13.01
N ASN A 88 -1.29 -0.64 -13.73
CA ASN A 88 -2.22 -0.10 -14.73
C ASN A 88 -2.50 -1.10 -15.86
N ARG A 89 -1.48 -1.85 -16.30
CA ARG A 89 -1.67 -2.90 -17.31
C ARG A 89 -2.54 -4.04 -16.78
N ARG A 90 -2.32 -4.48 -15.53
CA ARG A 90 -3.16 -5.48 -14.87
C ARG A 90 -4.62 -5.03 -14.83
N GLU A 91 -4.85 -3.78 -14.44
CA GLU A 91 -6.20 -3.19 -14.41
C GLU A 91 -6.85 -3.19 -15.80
N SER A 92 -6.10 -2.84 -16.85
CA SER A 92 -6.59 -2.90 -18.23
C SER A 92 -7.01 -4.30 -18.67
N ILE A 93 -6.25 -5.32 -18.29
CA ILE A 93 -6.55 -6.72 -18.65
C ILE A 93 -7.81 -7.17 -17.90
N VAL A 94 -7.86 -6.93 -16.59
CA VAL A 94 -9.00 -7.33 -15.75
C VAL A 94 -10.29 -6.62 -16.20
N SER A 95 -10.23 -5.32 -16.51
CA SER A 95 -11.41 -4.58 -16.96
C SER A 95 -11.98 -5.12 -18.28
N GLN A 96 -11.10 -5.52 -19.21
CA GLN A 96 -11.51 -6.14 -20.48
C GLN A 96 -12.16 -7.51 -20.25
N GLN A 97 -11.58 -8.34 -19.39
CA GLN A 97 -12.14 -9.65 -19.03
C GLN A 97 -13.51 -9.54 -18.35
N GLU A 98 -13.68 -8.54 -17.49
CA GLU A 98 -14.93 -8.27 -16.76
C GLU A 98 -15.94 -7.44 -17.58
N GLY A 99 -15.60 -7.02 -18.80
CA GLY A 99 -16.48 -6.20 -19.66
C GLY A 99 -16.81 -4.82 -19.07
N ARG A 100 -15.95 -4.27 -18.21
CA ARG A 100 -16.13 -2.97 -17.57
C ARG A 100 -15.11 -1.93 -18.05
N SER A 101 -15.40 -0.67 -17.80
CA SER A 101 -14.41 0.39 -18.01
C SER A 101 -13.22 0.26 -17.05
N GLN A 102 -12.05 0.69 -17.52
CA GLN A 102 -10.85 0.78 -16.70
C GLN A 102 -11.07 1.78 -15.57
N ARG A 103 -10.74 1.38 -14.33
CA ARG A 103 -10.77 2.32 -13.20
C ARG A 103 -9.48 3.13 -13.18
N THR A 104 -9.57 4.40 -12.80
CA THR A 104 -8.39 5.21 -12.49
C THR A 104 -7.81 4.74 -11.16
N LEU A 105 -6.54 4.32 -11.17
CA LEU A 105 -5.81 3.99 -9.94
C LEU A 105 -5.22 5.26 -9.31
N TYR A 106 -5.42 5.42 -8.01
CA TYR A 106 -4.85 6.51 -7.21
C TYR A 106 -3.70 6.03 -6.32
N GLU A 107 -3.03 6.96 -5.62
CA GLU A 107 -1.87 6.66 -4.76
C GLU A 107 -2.14 5.52 -3.77
N ILE A 108 -3.33 5.50 -3.16
CA ILE A 108 -3.72 4.41 -2.25
C ILE A 108 -3.83 3.06 -2.97
N ASP A 109 -4.34 3.03 -4.19
CA ASP A 109 -4.47 1.78 -4.94
C ASP A 109 -3.10 1.24 -5.35
N TYR A 110 -2.14 2.14 -5.64
CA TYR A 110 -0.75 1.76 -5.87
C TYR A 110 -0.09 1.22 -4.62
N LEU A 111 -0.22 1.90 -3.48
CA LEU A 111 0.37 1.45 -2.20
C LEU A 111 -0.15 0.07 -1.80
N LEU A 112 -1.48 -0.11 -1.84
CA LEU A 112 -2.13 -1.34 -1.41
C LEU A 112 -2.01 -2.48 -2.43
N GLY A 113 -1.78 -2.18 -3.71
CA GLY A 113 -1.71 -3.17 -4.76
C GLY A 113 -0.33 -3.83 -4.95
N VAL A 114 0.70 -3.36 -4.23
CA VAL A 114 1.98 -4.08 -4.11
C VAL A 114 1.78 -5.33 -3.26
N PHE A 115 2.32 -6.46 -3.70
CA PHE A 115 2.23 -7.73 -2.99
C PHE A 115 2.89 -7.64 -1.61
N ASP A 116 2.21 -8.11 -0.57
CA ASP A 116 2.61 -7.83 0.81
C ASP A 116 3.95 -8.50 1.19
N ASP A 117 4.21 -9.73 0.74
CA ASP A 117 5.42 -10.47 1.11
C ASP A 117 6.68 -9.98 0.36
N THR A 118 6.52 -9.36 -0.80
CA THR A 118 7.64 -8.83 -1.61
C THR A 118 7.72 -7.30 -1.57
N ARG A 119 6.86 -6.65 -0.79
CA ARG A 119 6.88 -5.19 -0.60
C ARG A 119 8.22 -4.78 0.00
N SER A 120 8.79 -3.71 -0.55
CA SER A 120 9.94 -3.02 0.05
C SER A 120 9.52 -2.17 1.25
N GLY A 121 10.43 -2.02 2.21
CA GLY A 121 10.18 -1.32 3.47
C GLY A 121 9.62 -2.23 4.56
N ALA A 122 9.30 -1.62 5.71
CA ALA A 122 8.97 -2.36 6.93
C ALA A 122 7.45 -2.35 7.25
N LEU A 123 6.67 -1.58 6.51
CA LEU A 123 5.24 -1.39 6.77
C LEU A 123 4.38 -2.43 6.06
N ARG A 124 3.39 -2.96 6.76
CA ARG A 124 2.34 -3.83 6.20
C ARG A 124 0.98 -3.17 6.36
N PHE A 125 0.03 -3.51 5.49
CA PHE A 125 -1.30 -2.89 5.47
C PHE A 125 -2.40 -3.91 5.61
N LYS A 126 -3.31 -3.68 6.57
CA LYS A 126 -4.54 -4.48 6.73
C LYS A 126 -5.77 -3.64 6.49
N ASP A 127 -6.80 -4.26 5.94
CA ASP A 127 -8.13 -3.66 5.92
C ASP A 127 -8.69 -3.66 7.34
N GLU A 128 -9.07 -2.49 7.86
CA GLU A 128 -9.53 -2.37 9.25
C GLU A 128 -10.81 -3.18 9.53
N LYS A 129 -11.69 -3.33 8.53
CA LYS A 129 -12.98 -4.03 8.71
C LYS A 129 -12.80 -5.55 8.69
N THR A 130 -11.94 -6.04 7.81
CA THR A 130 -11.77 -7.49 7.62
C THR A 130 -10.58 -8.07 8.39
N GLY A 131 -9.62 -7.24 8.80
CA GLY A 131 -8.37 -7.65 9.42
C GLY A 131 -7.39 -8.36 8.48
N LYS A 132 -7.73 -8.50 7.19
CA LYS A 132 -6.90 -9.16 6.19
C LYS A 132 -5.84 -8.23 5.65
N TYR A 133 -4.66 -8.78 5.36
CA TYR A 133 -3.60 -8.06 4.66
C TYR A 133 -4.04 -7.72 3.23
N TYR A 134 -3.72 -6.52 2.78
CA TYR A 134 -3.92 -6.14 1.38
C TYR A 134 -2.91 -6.86 0.48
N SER A 135 -3.33 -7.28 -0.71
CA SER A 135 -2.46 -7.93 -1.71
C SER A 135 -1.66 -9.12 -1.18
N SER A 136 -2.31 -9.97 -0.37
CA SER A 136 -1.75 -11.24 0.11
C SER A 136 -2.20 -12.45 -0.72
N GLU A 137 -2.91 -12.23 -1.83
CA GLU A 137 -3.46 -13.29 -2.67
C GLU A 137 -2.44 -13.75 -3.73
N THR A 138 -2.12 -15.03 -3.72
CA THR A 138 -1.06 -15.69 -4.50
C THR A 138 -1.34 -15.76 -6.02
N TYR A 139 -2.56 -15.48 -6.47
CA TYR A 139 -2.98 -15.74 -7.85
C TYR A 139 -2.33 -14.78 -8.88
N LEU A 140 -1.80 -13.63 -8.46
CA LEU A 140 -1.19 -12.61 -9.32
C LEU A 140 0.02 -11.94 -8.66
N GLU A 141 0.91 -12.74 -8.08
CA GLU A 141 2.22 -12.30 -7.58
C GLU A 141 2.96 -11.51 -8.67
N THR A 142 3.51 -10.35 -8.30
CA THR A 142 4.35 -9.53 -9.19
C THR A 142 5.72 -9.37 -8.54
N PRO A 143 6.78 -10.06 -9.02
CA PRO A 143 6.81 -11.14 -10.01
C PRO A 143 6.34 -12.48 -9.41
N PRO A 144 5.80 -13.42 -10.21
CA PRO A 144 5.55 -14.77 -9.74
C PRO A 144 6.88 -15.43 -9.33
N LEU A 145 7.02 -15.78 -8.06
CA LEU A 145 8.25 -16.40 -7.51
C LEU A 145 8.58 -17.73 -8.21
N ALA A 146 7.59 -18.33 -8.88
CA ALA A 146 7.65 -19.66 -9.48
C ALA A 146 8.49 -19.82 -10.77
N LYS A 147 9.12 -18.76 -11.30
CA LYS A 147 9.63 -18.82 -12.68
C LYS A 147 11.09 -18.42 -12.90
N LEU A 148 11.92 -18.33 -11.87
CA LEU A 148 13.37 -18.13 -12.08
C LEU A 148 13.97 -19.18 -13.04
N ARG A 149 13.62 -20.46 -12.87
CA ARG A 149 14.05 -21.52 -13.79
C ARG A 149 13.46 -21.36 -15.20
N GLN A 150 12.22 -20.89 -15.33
CA GLN A 150 11.62 -20.64 -16.64
C GLN A 150 12.27 -19.43 -17.34
N LEU A 151 12.57 -18.36 -16.60
CA LEU A 151 13.31 -17.19 -17.13
C LEU A 151 14.73 -17.56 -17.56
N GLN A 152 15.41 -18.40 -16.77
CA GLN A 152 16.71 -18.95 -17.13
C GLN A 152 16.61 -19.76 -18.44
N GLN A 153 15.62 -20.65 -18.55
CA GLN A 153 15.38 -21.43 -19.77
C GLN A 153 15.17 -20.53 -20.99
N TYR A 154 14.28 -19.54 -20.89
CA TYR A 154 14.04 -18.59 -21.99
C TYR A 154 15.27 -17.76 -22.37
N SER A 155 16.18 -17.50 -21.42
CA SER A 155 17.45 -16.81 -21.73
C SER A 155 18.40 -17.69 -22.53
N PHE A 156 18.46 -18.99 -22.24
CA PHE A 156 19.27 -19.93 -23.03
C PHE A 156 18.69 -20.16 -24.43
N ASP A 157 17.37 -20.16 -24.55
CA ASP A 157 16.69 -20.33 -25.85
C ASP A 157 16.78 -19.07 -26.75
N PHE A 158 17.31 -17.96 -26.24
CA PHE A 158 17.45 -16.69 -26.98
C PHE A 158 18.86 -16.50 -27.60
N GLU A 159 19.84 -17.31 -27.21
CA GLU A 159 21.17 -17.41 -27.86
C GLU A 159 21.15 -18.42 -29.01
#